data_AF-A0A2D4M364-F1
#
_entry.id   AF-A0A2D4M364-F1
#
_cell.length_a   1.000
_cell.length_b   1.000
_cell.length_c   1.000
_cell.angle_alpha   90.00
_cell.angle_beta   90.00
_cell.angle_gamma   90.00
#
_symmetry.space_group_name_H-M   'P 1'
#
loop_
_entity.id
_entity.type
_entity.pdbx_description
1 polymer ?
#
loop_
_entity_poly.entity_id
_entity_poly.type
_entity_poly.pdbx_seq_one_letter_code
_entity_poly.pdbx_strand_id
1 'polypeptide(L)'
;MHTIGVCTASLGSLGLMRFFGMSWTWSIAAALGIYIGSGGWNFLRIIFKTALRDLLGLSVLLRVKYELYRHRKAKSNIPKVFQKTVRKHPDKVALIYEATDDKWTFRQLDEYSNCVANFFYQQGFREGDVIAIFMESRPEFVGFWLGMAKVGIEAALINFNLRLDSLTYCVKTSGAKVIIFGGELSAGMI
;
A
#
# COMPACT_ATOMS: atom_id res chain seq x y z
N MET A 1 6.36 8.18 -27.91
CA MET A 1 7.59 8.46 -28.68
C MET A 1 8.05 9.85 -28.27
N HIS A 2 9.24 10.16 -27.78
CA HIS A 2 10.47 9.46 -27.44
C HIS A 2 11.20 10.37 -26.43
N THR A 3 11.92 9.78 -25.46
CA THR A 3 13.08 10.24 -24.67
C THR A 3 13.69 11.63 -25.00
N ILE A 4 14.17 12.45 -24.05
CA ILE A 4 15.56 12.39 -23.49
C ILE A 4 15.73 13.36 -22.29
N GLY A 5 16.27 12.85 -21.18
CA GLY A 5 17.35 13.46 -20.36
C GLY A 5 17.13 14.79 -19.61
N VAL A 6 16.61 14.72 -18.37
CA VAL A 6 16.85 15.78 -17.37
C VAL A 6 18.26 15.61 -16.82
N CYS A 7 19.21 16.35 -17.38
CA CYS A 7 20.57 16.42 -16.90
C CYS A 7 20.58 17.31 -15.64
N THR A 8 20.78 16.71 -14.47
CA THR A 8 21.04 17.42 -13.22
C THR A 8 22.35 18.17 -13.36
N ALA A 9 22.29 19.47 -13.68
CA ALA A 9 23.45 20.35 -13.63
C ALA A 9 23.78 20.60 -12.16
N SER A 10 24.57 19.68 -11.59
CA SER A 10 25.31 19.88 -10.35
C SER A 10 26.14 21.16 -10.45
N LEU A 11 26.47 21.77 -9.30
CA LEU A 11 27.26 23.00 -9.17
C LEU A 11 28.61 23.00 -9.92
N GLY A 12 29.03 21.87 -10.52
CA GLY A 12 30.13 21.79 -11.49
C GLY A 12 29.85 22.39 -12.88
N SER A 13 28.60 22.73 -13.23
CA SER A 13 28.25 23.30 -14.54
C SER A 13 28.70 24.76 -14.74
N LEU A 14 28.94 25.50 -13.65
CA LEU A 14 29.51 26.85 -13.72
C LEU A 14 30.99 26.83 -14.14
N GLY A 15 31.72 25.73 -13.87
CA GLY A 15 33.09 25.53 -14.34
C GLY A 15 33.17 25.13 -15.82
N LEU A 16 32.24 24.28 -16.28
CA LEU A 16 32.20 23.79 -17.66
C LEU A 16 31.81 24.86 -18.71
N MET A 17 31.08 25.91 -18.32
CA MET A 17 30.72 27.00 -19.24
C MET A 17 31.89 27.91 -19.63
N ARG A 18 32.97 27.93 -18.84
CA ARG A 18 34.20 28.66 -19.20
C ARG A 18 35.03 27.92 -20.26
N PHE A 19 34.84 26.60 -20.39
CA PHE A 19 35.56 25.75 -21.33
C PHE A 19 35.04 25.86 -22.77
N PHE A 20 33.76 26.23 -22.96
CA PHE A 20 33.12 26.38 -24.28
C PHE A 20 33.07 27.81 -24.83
N GLY A 21 33.71 28.79 -24.17
CA GLY A 21 33.79 30.18 -24.66
C GLY A 21 32.45 30.91 -24.78
N MET A 22 31.40 30.42 -24.12
CA MET A 22 30.05 30.96 -24.23
C MET A 22 29.93 32.24 -23.38
N SER A 23 29.53 33.36 -23.97
CA SER A 23 29.46 34.64 -23.26
C SER A 23 28.40 34.61 -22.16
N TRP A 24 28.68 35.30 -21.04
CA TRP A 24 27.78 35.43 -19.88
C TRP A 24 26.34 35.84 -20.25
N THR A 25 26.19 36.57 -21.36
CA THR A 25 24.89 36.98 -21.92
C THR A 25 24.02 35.81 -22.35
N TRP A 26 24.59 34.71 -22.88
CA TRP A 26 23.82 33.51 -23.24
C TRP A 26 23.35 32.73 -22.02
N SER A 27 24.12 32.71 -20.94
CA SER A 27 23.70 32.12 -19.65
C SER A 27 22.54 32.90 -19.04
N ILE A 28 22.59 34.24 -19.09
CA ILE A 28 21.47 35.09 -18.67
C ILE A 28 20.24 34.88 -19.56
N ALA A 29 20.42 34.81 -20.87
CA ALA A 29 19.32 34.59 -21.82
C ALA A 29 18.66 33.21 -21.61
N ALA A 30 19.44 32.17 -21.35
CA ALA A 30 18.93 30.84 -21.02
C ALA A 30 18.17 30.84 -19.68
N ALA A 31 18.69 31.51 -18.66
CA ALA A 31 18.02 31.64 -17.36
C ALA A 31 16.70 32.44 -17.47
N LEU A 32 16.68 33.52 -18.26
CA LEU A 32 15.47 34.29 -18.58
C LEU A 32 14.47 33.49 -19.40
N GLY A 33 14.93 32.72 -20.38
CA GLY A 33 14.08 31.82 -21.18
C GLY A 33 13.41 30.75 -20.33
N ILE A 34 14.15 30.15 -19.39
CA ILE A 34 13.59 29.20 -18.41
C ILE A 34 12.64 29.91 -17.43
N TYR A 35 12.97 31.12 -16.97
CA TYR A 35 12.10 31.91 -16.10
C TYR A 35 10.77 32.26 -16.77
N ILE A 36 10.79 32.75 -18.01
CA ILE A 36 9.57 33.08 -18.76
C ILE A 36 8.79 31.79 -19.11
N GLY A 37 9.48 30.77 -19.62
CA GLY A 37 8.88 29.50 -20.02
C GLY A 37 8.30 28.68 -18.86
N SER A 38 8.79 28.87 -17.64
CA SER A 38 8.21 28.25 -16.43
C SER A 38 7.03 29.03 -15.83
N GLY A 39 6.72 30.23 -16.32
CA GLY A 39 5.66 31.10 -15.77
C GLY A 39 6.15 32.12 -14.73
N GLY A 40 7.46 32.33 -14.64
CA GLY A 40 8.10 33.40 -13.88
C GLY A 40 7.87 33.34 -12.37
N TRP A 41 7.59 34.49 -11.76
CA TRP A 41 7.36 34.62 -10.32
C TRP A 41 6.18 33.77 -9.80
N ASN A 42 5.18 33.51 -10.65
CA ASN A 42 4.05 32.66 -10.29
C ASN A 42 4.48 31.21 -10.07
N PHE A 43 5.43 30.70 -10.84
CA PHE A 43 5.97 29.35 -10.67
C PHE A 43 6.76 29.20 -9.37
N LEU A 44 7.64 30.17 -9.07
CA LEU A 44 8.35 30.20 -7.78
C LEU A 44 7.37 30.27 -6.61
N ARG A 45 6.35 31.12 -6.70
CA ARG A 45 5.28 31.22 -5.69
C ARG A 45 4.53 29.89 -5.53
N ILE A 46 4.23 29.18 -6.61
CA ILE A 46 3.61 27.85 -6.56
C ILE A 46 4.55 26.85 -5.89
N ILE A 47 5.84 26.81 -6.27
CA ILE A 47 6.83 25.93 -5.65
C ILE A 47 6.91 26.18 -4.15
N PHE A 48 7.09 27.43 -3.72
CA PHE A 48 7.20 27.74 -2.29
C PHE A 48 5.92 27.39 -1.52
N LYS A 49 4.74 27.65 -2.10
CA LYS A 49 3.46 27.26 -1.49
C LYS A 49 3.28 25.74 -1.43
N THR A 50 3.81 25.01 -2.40
CA THR A 50 3.61 23.55 -2.53
C THR A 50 4.71 22.76 -1.83
N ALA A 51 5.90 23.34 -1.68
CA ALA A 51 7.09 22.69 -1.12
C ALA A 51 6.86 22.19 0.31
N LEU A 52 6.13 22.92 1.15
CA LEU A 52 5.82 22.45 2.51
C LEU A 52 5.00 21.16 2.49
N ARG A 53 3.94 21.12 1.65
CA ARG A 53 3.11 19.92 1.47
C ARG A 53 3.94 18.75 0.92
N ASP A 54 4.77 19.02 -0.08
CA ASP A 54 5.56 17.99 -0.75
C ASP A 54 6.70 17.47 0.16
N LEU A 55 7.31 18.33 0.98
CA LEU A 55 8.28 17.94 2.00
C LEU A 55 7.64 17.09 3.10
N LEU A 56 6.43 17.43 3.54
CA LEU A 56 5.67 16.59 4.46
C LEU A 56 5.41 15.22 3.84
N GLY A 57 4.93 15.17 2.60
CA GLY A 57 4.73 13.93 1.85
C GLY A 57 6.01 13.11 1.73
N LEU A 58 7.13 13.74 1.35
CA LEU A 58 8.43 13.11 1.25
C LEU A 58 8.90 12.56 2.59
N SER A 59 8.71 13.31 3.68
CA SER A 59 9.09 12.88 5.03
C SER A 59 8.32 11.62 5.46
N VAL A 60 7.02 11.55 5.14
CA VAL A 60 6.17 10.37 5.39
C VAL A 60 6.64 9.20 4.53
N LEU A 61 6.90 9.41 3.24
CA LEU A 61 7.41 8.36 2.35
C LEU A 61 8.75 7.79 2.81
N LEU A 62 9.69 8.67 3.20
CA LEU A 62 10.99 8.25 3.73
C LEU A 62 10.83 7.45 5.02
N ARG A 63 9.96 7.89 5.94
CA ARG A 63 9.66 7.18 7.18
C ARG A 63 9.05 5.80 6.90
N VAL A 64 8.04 5.71 6.04
CA VAL A 64 7.40 4.44 5.66
C VAL A 64 8.41 3.51 5.01
N LYS A 65 9.23 4.01 4.07
CA LYS A 65 10.26 3.22 3.40
C LYS A 65 11.30 2.69 4.39
N TYR A 66 11.70 3.50 5.36
CA TYR A 66 12.62 3.08 6.42
C TYR A 66 12.00 2.00 7.32
N GLU A 67 10.75 2.16 7.75
CA GLU A 67 10.07 1.15 8.58
C GLU A 67 9.86 -0.16 7.83
N LEU A 68 9.46 -0.11 6.56
CA LEU A 68 9.35 -1.30 5.71
C LEU A 68 10.70 -2.00 5.56
N TYR A 69 11.79 -1.25 5.37
CA TYR A 69 13.14 -1.81 5.32
C TYR A 69 13.51 -2.50 6.64
N ARG A 70 13.24 -1.87 7.80
CA ARG A 70 13.48 -2.48 9.11
C ARG A 70 12.69 -3.76 9.31
N HIS A 71 11.39 -3.75 8.99
CA HIS A 71 10.55 -4.94 9.15
C HIS A 71 10.97 -6.08 8.23
N ARG A 72 11.34 -5.77 6.97
CA ARG A 72 11.88 -6.75 6.03
C ARG A 72 13.20 -7.37 6.54
N LYS A 73 14.13 -6.54 7.02
CA LYS A 73 15.41 -7.01 7.58
C LYS A 73 15.21 -7.86 8.83
N ALA A 74 14.25 -7.51 9.68
CA ALA A 74 13.91 -8.25 10.89
C ALA A 74 13.00 -9.48 10.66
N LYS A 75 12.65 -9.81 9.41
CA LYS A 75 11.67 -10.87 9.06
C LYS A 75 10.38 -10.75 9.89
N SER A 76 9.92 -9.51 10.10
CA SER A 76 8.69 -9.18 10.82
C SER A 76 7.55 -9.07 9.82
N ASN A 77 6.63 -10.03 9.83
CA ASN A 77 5.43 -10.03 9.00
C ASN A 77 4.25 -9.34 9.72
N ILE A 78 3.15 -9.14 9.00
CA ILE A 78 1.93 -8.52 9.54
C ILE A 78 1.43 -9.25 10.81
N PRO A 79 1.32 -10.60 10.85
CA PRO A 79 0.96 -11.30 12.07
C PRO A 79 1.85 -10.99 13.27
N LYS A 80 3.17 -10.89 13.09
CA LYS A 80 4.10 -10.53 14.18
C LYS A 80 3.88 -9.10 14.69
N VAL A 81 3.59 -8.15 13.79
CA VAL A 81 3.27 -6.77 14.17
C VAL A 81 1.95 -6.73 14.93
N PHE A 82 0.93 -7.41 14.42
CA PHE A 82 -0.37 -7.53 15.08
C PHE A 82 -0.25 -8.16 16.48
N GLN A 83 0.47 -9.27 16.62
CA GLN A 83 0.74 -9.95 17.89
C GLN A 83 1.42 -9.04 18.92
N LYS A 84 2.35 -8.17 18.49
CA LYS A 84 2.94 -7.17 19.39
C LYS A 84 1.91 -6.17 19.92
N THR A 85 0.95 -5.77 19.09
CA THR A 85 -0.15 -4.88 19.50
C THR A 85 -1.12 -5.60 20.44
N VAL A 86 -1.51 -6.84 20.14
CA VAL A 86 -2.37 -7.67 20.99
C VAL A 86 -1.76 -7.82 22.39
N ARG A 87 -0.46 -8.11 22.50
CA ARG A 87 0.23 -8.22 23.79
C ARG A 87 0.25 -6.92 24.59
N LYS A 88 0.27 -5.76 23.92
CA LYS A 88 0.30 -4.44 24.58
C LYS A 88 -1.09 -3.96 24.99
N HIS A 89 -2.11 -4.27 24.20
CA HIS A 89 -3.46 -3.73 24.37
C HIS A 89 -4.53 -4.81 24.10
N PRO A 90 -4.54 -5.92 24.86
CA PRO A 90 -5.40 -7.07 24.55
C PRO A 90 -6.88 -6.72 24.62
N ASP A 91 -7.28 -5.94 25.62
CA ASP A 91 -8.70 -5.64 25.90
C ASP A 91 -9.17 -4.34 25.21
N LYS A 92 -8.30 -3.69 24.43
CA LYS A 92 -8.68 -2.52 23.63
C LYS A 92 -9.51 -2.97 22.43
N VAL A 93 -10.57 -2.23 22.13
CA VAL A 93 -11.39 -2.44 20.92
C VAL A 93 -10.53 -2.26 19.68
N ALA A 94 -10.52 -3.29 18.82
CA ALA A 94 -9.81 -3.35 17.56
C ALA A 94 -10.74 -3.09 16.37
N LEU A 95 -11.95 -3.67 16.40
CA LEU A 95 -12.96 -3.55 15.34
C LEU A 95 -14.32 -3.23 15.97
N ILE A 96 -15.09 -2.43 15.25
CA ILE A 96 -16.49 -2.11 15.56
C ILE A 96 -17.29 -2.45 14.31
N TYR A 97 -18.30 -3.30 14.44
CA TYR A 97 -19.21 -3.63 13.35
C TYR A 97 -20.45 -2.75 13.43
N GLU A 98 -20.56 -1.78 12.54
CA GLU A 98 -21.60 -0.75 12.59
C GLU A 98 -23.01 -1.32 12.50
N ALA A 99 -23.22 -2.40 11.74
CA ALA A 99 -24.54 -2.98 11.55
C ALA A 99 -25.16 -3.57 12.84
N THR A 100 -24.34 -3.98 13.81
CA THR A 100 -24.81 -4.59 15.07
C THR A 100 -24.30 -3.86 16.33
N ASP A 101 -23.46 -2.83 16.17
CA ASP A 101 -22.61 -2.24 17.23
C ASP A 101 -21.71 -3.25 17.97
N ASP A 102 -21.45 -4.42 17.36
CA ASP A 102 -20.57 -5.43 17.96
C ASP A 102 -19.13 -4.95 17.98
N LYS A 103 -18.45 -5.17 19.11
CA LYS A 103 -17.08 -4.70 19.34
C LYS A 103 -16.17 -5.88 19.59
N TRP A 104 -15.12 -5.97 18.79
CA TRP A 104 -14.09 -7.00 18.93
C TRP A 104 -12.85 -6.37 19.49
N THR A 105 -12.39 -6.89 20.62
CA THR A 105 -11.08 -6.56 21.20
C THR A 105 -9.94 -7.15 20.37
N PHE A 106 -8.72 -6.64 20.57
CA PHE A 106 -7.52 -7.24 19.97
C PHE A 106 -7.35 -8.71 20.36
N ARG A 107 -7.71 -9.08 21.59
CA ARG A 107 -7.70 -10.46 22.09
C ARG A 107 -8.66 -11.35 21.30
N GLN A 108 -9.92 -10.97 21.19
CA GLN A 108 -10.94 -11.74 20.47
C GLN A 108 -10.59 -11.91 18.98
N LEU A 109 -10.09 -10.84 18.34
CA LEU A 109 -9.64 -10.91 16.96
C LEU A 109 -8.42 -11.85 16.79
N ASP A 110 -7.51 -11.87 17.76
CA ASP A 110 -6.37 -12.79 17.73
C ASP A 110 -6.79 -14.25 17.90
N GLU A 111 -7.69 -14.52 18.84
CA GLU A 111 -8.27 -15.85 19.09
C GLU A 111 -8.99 -16.36 17.85
N TYR A 112 -9.88 -15.56 17.27
CA TYR A 112 -10.59 -15.93 16.04
C TYR A 112 -9.63 -16.18 14.88
N SER A 113 -8.65 -15.31 14.67
CA SER A 113 -7.66 -15.52 13.61
C SER A 113 -6.73 -16.72 13.87
N ASN A 114 -6.48 -17.10 15.13
CA ASN A 114 -5.80 -18.36 15.46
C ASN A 114 -6.65 -19.58 15.09
N CYS A 115 -7.96 -19.54 15.35
CA CYS A 115 -8.89 -20.59 14.91
C CYS A 115 -8.88 -20.76 13.39
N VAL A 116 -8.96 -19.65 12.66
CA VAL A 116 -8.86 -19.66 11.18
C VAL A 116 -7.52 -20.25 10.71
N ALA A 117 -6.40 -19.82 11.30
CA ALA A 117 -5.08 -20.32 10.94
C ALA A 117 -4.98 -21.85 11.13
N ASN A 118 -5.45 -22.34 12.28
CA ASN A 118 -5.47 -23.76 12.59
C ASN A 118 -6.37 -24.54 11.63
N PHE A 119 -7.54 -24.00 11.28
CA PHE A 119 -8.43 -24.60 10.30
C PHE A 119 -7.72 -24.80 8.95
N PHE A 120 -7.17 -23.75 8.35
CA PHE A 120 -6.50 -23.88 7.05
C PHE A 120 -5.25 -24.75 7.10
N TYR A 121 -4.50 -24.70 8.19
CA TYR A 121 -3.35 -25.58 8.38
C TYR A 121 -3.75 -27.07 8.39
N GLN A 122 -4.85 -27.41 9.08
CA GLN A 122 -5.43 -28.76 9.14
C GLN A 122 -6.01 -29.21 7.79
N GLN A 123 -6.59 -28.29 7.02
CA GLN A 123 -7.05 -28.55 5.65
C GLN A 123 -5.90 -28.75 4.64
N GLY A 124 -4.64 -28.64 5.08
CA GLY A 124 -3.47 -28.93 4.26
C GLY A 124 -2.91 -27.73 3.49
N PHE A 125 -3.45 -26.52 3.69
CA PHE A 125 -2.91 -25.32 3.07
C PHE A 125 -1.54 -24.95 3.65
N ARG A 126 -0.68 -24.41 2.79
CA ARG A 126 0.71 -24.06 3.10
C ARG A 126 1.05 -22.65 2.64
N GLU A 127 2.25 -22.21 3.01
CA GLU A 127 2.79 -20.92 2.58
C GLU A 127 2.82 -20.82 1.05
N GLY A 128 2.35 -19.68 0.51
CA GLY A 128 2.24 -19.42 -0.92
C GLY A 128 0.95 -19.93 -1.58
N ASP A 129 0.10 -20.66 -0.86
CA ASP A 129 -1.24 -20.97 -1.35
C ASP A 129 -2.08 -19.69 -1.41
N VAL A 130 -2.96 -19.60 -2.41
CA VAL A 130 -3.86 -18.47 -2.59
C VAL A 130 -5.29 -18.88 -2.26
N ILE A 131 -5.98 -18.07 -1.46
CA ILE A 131 -7.40 -18.22 -1.13
C ILE A 131 -8.11 -16.89 -1.40
N ALA A 132 -9.22 -16.95 -2.12
CA ALA A 132 -10.04 -15.78 -2.38
C ALA A 132 -11.01 -15.52 -1.23
N ILE A 133 -11.15 -14.25 -0.82
CA ILE A 133 -12.21 -13.80 0.09
C ILE A 133 -13.18 -12.94 -0.70
N PHE A 134 -14.46 -13.32 -0.68
CA PHE A 134 -15.56 -12.61 -1.31
C PHE A 134 -16.75 -12.48 -0.34
N MET A 135 -16.70 -11.49 0.54
CA MET A 135 -17.76 -11.23 1.51
C MET A 135 -17.85 -9.74 1.79
N GLU A 136 -18.95 -9.31 2.39
CA GLU A 136 -19.12 -7.93 2.83
C GLU A 136 -18.14 -7.53 3.95
N SER A 137 -18.10 -6.23 4.25
CA SER A 137 -17.27 -5.71 5.34
C SER A 137 -17.82 -6.11 6.70
N ARG A 138 -17.19 -7.11 7.33
CA ARG A 138 -17.51 -7.63 8.67
C ARG A 138 -16.24 -8.02 9.43
N PRO A 139 -16.26 -8.10 10.78
CA PRO A 139 -15.07 -8.42 11.58
C PRO A 139 -14.37 -9.72 11.16
N GLU A 140 -15.15 -10.72 10.75
CA GLU A 140 -14.67 -12.03 10.30
C GLU A 140 -13.77 -11.91 9.08
N PHE A 141 -14.00 -10.94 8.19
CA PHE A 141 -13.13 -10.69 7.03
C PHE A 141 -11.69 -10.42 7.48
N VAL A 142 -11.52 -9.55 8.47
CA VAL A 142 -10.20 -9.21 9.05
C VAL A 142 -9.61 -10.42 9.76
N GLY A 143 -10.46 -11.17 10.47
CA GLY A 143 -10.08 -12.42 11.12
C GLY A 143 -9.57 -13.48 10.15
N PHE A 144 -10.25 -13.66 9.01
CA PHE A 144 -9.84 -14.57 7.94
C PHE A 144 -8.51 -14.16 7.34
N TRP A 145 -8.37 -12.88 6.99
CA TRP A 145 -7.14 -12.32 6.45
C TRP A 145 -5.94 -12.51 7.40
N LEU A 146 -6.10 -12.19 8.69
CA LEU A 146 -5.05 -12.37 9.70
C LEU A 146 -4.72 -13.85 9.92
N GLY A 147 -5.72 -14.73 9.94
CA GLY A 147 -5.54 -16.16 10.11
C GLY A 147 -4.76 -16.80 8.95
N MET A 148 -5.13 -16.46 7.72
CA MET A 148 -4.39 -16.89 6.53
C MET A 148 -2.95 -16.35 6.52
N ALA A 149 -2.77 -15.07 6.87
CA ALA A 149 -1.45 -14.48 6.97
C ALA A 149 -0.56 -15.16 8.02
N LYS A 150 -1.12 -15.72 9.10
CA LYS A 150 -0.38 -16.51 10.11
C LYS A 150 0.16 -17.83 9.54
N VAL A 151 -0.54 -18.44 8.59
CA VAL A 151 -0.11 -19.67 7.89
C VAL A 151 0.85 -19.37 6.73
N GLY A 152 0.86 -18.13 6.23
CA GLY A 152 1.61 -17.73 5.04
C GLY A 152 0.80 -17.86 3.74
N ILE A 153 -0.51 -17.97 3.86
CA ILE A 153 -1.46 -18.02 2.73
C ILE A 153 -1.66 -16.61 2.19
N GLU A 154 -1.65 -16.47 0.87
CA GLU A 154 -1.96 -15.23 0.17
C GLU A 154 -3.48 -15.07 0.04
N ALA A 155 -3.99 -13.95 0.57
CA ALA A 155 -5.41 -13.64 0.52
C ALA A 155 -5.72 -12.78 -0.71
N ALA A 156 -6.48 -13.33 -1.66
CA ALA A 156 -7.03 -12.56 -2.78
C ALA A 156 -8.34 -11.88 -2.32
N LEU A 157 -8.25 -10.58 -2.02
CA LEU A 157 -9.39 -9.80 -1.53
C LEU A 157 -10.23 -9.32 -2.72
N ILE A 158 -11.33 -10.03 -3.01
CA ILE A 158 -12.18 -9.74 -4.15
C ILE A 158 -13.30 -8.80 -3.73
N ASN A 159 -13.50 -7.71 -4.49
CA ASN A 159 -14.56 -6.75 -4.24
C ASN A 159 -15.93 -7.41 -4.37
N PHE A 160 -16.68 -7.46 -3.27
CA PHE A 160 -18.01 -8.09 -3.18
C PHE A 160 -19.08 -7.41 -4.06
N ASN A 161 -18.82 -6.24 -4.64
CA ASN A 161 -19.72 -5.57 -5.58
C ASN A 161 -19.58 -6.07 -7.03
N LEU A 162 -18.57 -6.89 -7.34
CA LEU A 162 -18.38 -7.43 -8.68
C LEU A 162 -19.43 -8.50 -9.02
N ARG A 163 -19.83 -8.56 -10.29
CA ARG A 163 -20.84 -9.49 -10.81
C ARG A 163 -20.37 -10.10 -12.13
N LEU A 164 -20.97 -11.24 -12.49
CA LEU A 164 -20.85 -11.88 -13.80
C LEU A 164 -19.39 -12.02 -14.26
N ASP A 165 -19.09 -11.56 -15.48
CA ASP A 165 -17.79 -11.71 -16.13
C ASP A 165 -16.65 -11.04 -15.37
N SER A 166 -16.91 -9.90 -14.73
CA SER A 166 -15.89 -9.18 -13.96
C SER A 166 -15.49 -9.97 -12.70
N LEU A 167 -16.47 -10.53 -12.00
CA LEU A 167 -16.20 -11.41 -10.86
C LEU A 167 -15.45 -12.67 -11.31
N THR A 168 -15.95 -13.31 -12.36
CA THR A 168 -15.36 -14.53 -12.93
C THR A 168 -13.91 -14.31 -13.35
N TYR A 169 -13.62 -13.17 -14.00
CA TYR A 169 -12.28 -12.78 -14.39
C TYR A 169 -11.38 -12.62 -13.16
N CYS A 170 -11.79 -11.85 -12.15
CA CYS A 170 -11.01 -11.64 -10.94
C CYS A 170 -10.72 -12.95 -10.19
N VAL A 171 -11.71 -13.82 -10.04
CA VAL A 171 -11.53 -15.13 -9.38
C VAL A 171 -10.54 -15.99 -10.17
N LYS A 172 -10.70 -16.11 -11.49
CA LYS A 172 -9.82 -16.92 -12.34
C LYS A 172 -8.38 -16.40 -12.34
N THR A 173 -8.19 -15.09 -12.43
CA THR A 173 -6.85 -14.47 -12.46
C THR A 173 -6.16 -14.51 -11.09
N SER A 174 -6.91 -14.61 -9.99
CA SER A 174 -6.32 -14.65 -8.64
C SER A 174 -5.45 -15.88 -8.38
N GLY A 175 -5.62 -16.98 -9.11
CA GLY A 175 -4.95 -18.24 -8.82
C GLY A 175 -5.43 -18.91 -7.52
N ALA A 176 -6.53 -18.45 -6.94
CA ALA A 176 -7.08 -19.00 -5.71
C ALA A 176 -7.50 -20.46 -5.89
N LYS A 177 -7.07 -21.32 -4.94
CA LYS A 177 -7.46 -22.73 -4.90
C LYS A 177 -8.88 -22.92 -4.37
N VAL A 178 -9.29 -22.03 -3.46
CA VAL A 178 -10.59 -22.04 -2.79
C VAL A 178 -11.07 -20.61 -2.64
N ILE A 179 -12.39 -20.43 -2.61
CA ILE A 179 -13.04 -19.17 -2.34
C ILE A 179 -13.86 -19.27 -1.05
N ILE A 180 -13.68 -18.30 -0.16
CA ILE A 180 -14.50 -18.07 1.01
C ILE A 180 -15.51 -17.00 0.61
N PHE A 181 -16.80 -17.29 0.78
CA PHE A 181 -17.84 -16.32 0.49
C PHE A 181 -18.82 -16.15 1.64
N GLY A 182 -19.36 -14.94 1.75
CA GLY A 182 -20.44 -14.68 2.70
C GLY A 182 -21.74 -15.30 2.19
N GLY A 183 -22.54 -15.88 3.09
CA GLY A 183 -23.81 -16.54 2.71
C GLY A 183 -24.78 -15.62 1.96
N GLU A 184 -24.67 -14.31 2.21
CA GLU A 184 -25.42 -13.26 1.50
C GLU A 184 -25.12 -13.17 0.00
N LEU A 185 -23.98 -13.72 -0.45
CA LEU A 185 -23.51 -13.71 -1.84
C LEU A 185 -23.65 -15.07 -2.53
N SER A 186 -24.31 -16.05 -1.91
CA SER A 186 -24.48 -17.41 -2.43
C SER A 186 -25.09 -17.45 -3.84
N ALA A 187 -26.07 -16.60 -4.14
CA ALA A 187 -26.72 -16.52 -5.44
C ALA A 187 -25.81 -16.01 -6.57
N GLY A 188 -24.69 -15.35 -6.25
CA GLY A 188 -23.73 -14.83 -7.23
C GLY A 188 -22.54 -15.75 -7.51
N MET A 189 -22.46 -16.90 -6.83
CA MET A 189 -21.37 -17.88 -6.95
C MET A 189 -21.74 -19.17 -7.70
N ILE A 190 -23.03 -19.37 -7.99
CA ILE A 190 -23.56 -20.48 -8.81
C ILE A 190 -23.70 -19.97 -10.23
#